data_AF-A0A821Z484-F1
#
_entry.id   AF-A0A821Z484-F1
#
_cell.length_a   1.000
_cell.length_b   1.000
_cell.length_c   1.000
_cell.angle_alpha   90.00
_cell.angle_beta   90.00
_cell.angle_gamma   90.00
#
_symmetry.space_group_name_H-M   'P 1'
#
loop_
_entity.id
_entity.type
_entity.pdbx_description
1 polymer ?
#
loop_
_entity_poly.entity_id
_entity_poly.type
_entity_poly.pdbx_seq_one_letter_code
_entity_poly.pdbx_strand_id
1 'polypeptide(L)'
;MIEINHNQPVRLHTVETLPLNCTCIKSDGAVNWTETKTISKCFQDKAYNFIGSQCDSLSTKAYVPDVFFFSILLFASTFMLAYTLKNFKFSRFLSMGIRSRVSDFGVVLAIFINVFFDYLMGLDTPKLSVPKNFATTKPGRGWIINPFGKNPPYIWFAAILPALLATILIFMDQQITAVIINRKENKLKKGCGYHLDLLIVTICIVINSILGLPWFVAATVLSINHVIALKLESETAAP
;
A
#
# COMPACT_ATOMS: atom_id res chain seq x y z
N MET A 1 3.65 8.26 11.52
CA MET A 1 2.18 8.39 11.50
C MET A 1 1.64 7.31 10.58
N ILE A 2 1.50 6.09 11.11
CA ILE A 2 0.95 4.95 10.37
C ILE A 2 -0.54 4.96 10.68
N GLU A 3 -1.33 5.63 9.84
CA GLU A 3 -2.79 5.55 9.93
C GLU A 3 -3.23 4.23 9.29
N ILE A 4 -3.39 3.21 10.13
CA ILE A 4 -4.01 1.97 9.70
C ILE A 4 -5.52 2.24 9.54
N ASN A 5 -5.93 2.43 8.29
CA ASN A 5 -7.27 2.18 7.78
C ASN A 5 -8.38 3.18 8.18
N HIS A 6 -8.43 4.33 7.50
CA HIS A 6 -9.56 5.28 7.54
C HIS A 6 -10.90 4.63 7.12
N ASN A 7 -10.87 3.51 6.39
CA ASN A 7 -12.06 2.89 5.82
C ASN A 7 -12.57 1.68 6.60
N GLN A 8 -11.76 0.98 7.41
CA GLN A 8 -12.20 -0.18 8.24
C GLN A 8 -11.49 -0.16 9.62
N PRO A 9 -12.03 0.55 10.63
CA PRO A 9 -11.48 0.52 11.97
C PRO A 9 -11.73 -0.83 12.65
N VAL A 10 -10.73 -1.35 13.38
CA VAL A 10 -10.88 -2.56 14.20
C VAL A 10 -11.74 -2.21 15.42
N ARG A 11 -13.05 -2.47 15.37
CA ARG A 11 -13.94 -2.38 16.54
C ARG A 11 -14.07 -3.76 17.18
N LEU A 12 -13.53 -3.94 18.38
CA LEU A 12 -13.61 -5.20 19.13
C LEU A 12 -14.93 -5.39 19.91
N HIS A 13 -15.81 -4.38 19.89
CA HIS A 13 -17.09 -4.41 20.60
C HIS A 13 -18.25 -4.60 19.63
N THR A 14 -19.02 -5.67 19.84
CA THR A 14 -20.34 -5.85 19.27
C THR A 14 -21.28 -4.83 19.91
N VAL A 15 -21.79 -3.87 19.12
CA VAL A 15 -22.89 -3.03 19.58
C VAL A 15 -24.16 -3.90 19.51
N GLU A 16 -24.44 -4.60 20.61
CA GLU A 16 -25.61 -5.49 20.73
C GLU A 16 -26.94 -4.75 20.95
N THR A 17 -26.89 -3.45 21.26
CA THR A 17 -28.09 -2.63 21.49
C THR A 17 -28.06 -1.34 20.67
N LEU A 18 -29.17 -1.06 19.97
CA LEU A 18 -29.38 0.22 19.30
C LEU A 18 -29.52 1.31 20.39
N PRO A 19 -28.85 2.47 20.28
CA PRO A 19 -29.11 3.58 21.19
C PRO A 19 -30.58 4.01 21.07
N LEU A 20 -31.19 4.43 22.19
CA LEU A 20 -32.63 4.69 22.37
C LEU A 20 -33.29 5.58 21.29
N ASN A 21 -32.50 6.34 20.53
CA ASN A 21 -32.98 7.28 19.51
C ASN A 21 -32.61 6.87 18.07
N CYS A 22 -32.26 5.60 17.84
CA CYS A 22 -32.06 5.05 16.50
C CYS A 22 -33.19 4.07 16.16
N THR A 23 -33.67 4.13 14.93
CA THR A 23 -34.57 3.13 14.36
C THR A 23 -34.06 2.71 12.99
N CYS A 24 -34.30 1.46 12.65
CA CYS A 24 -33.96 0.90 11.34
C CYS A 24 -35.23 0.65 10.55
N ILE A 25 -35.35 1.25 9.36
CA ILE A 25 -36.56 1.19 8.54
C ILE A 25 -36.18 0.84 7.10
N LYS A 26 -37.00 0.01 6.44
CA LYS A 26 -36.85 -0.34 5.02
C LYS A 26 -37.18 0.89 4.14
N SER A 27 -36.40 1.13 3.10
CA SER A 27 -36.60 2.27 2.17
C SER A 27 -37.92 2.22 1.39
N ASP A 28 -38.56 1.06 1.25
CA ASP A 28 -39.92 0.95 0.72
C ASP A 28 -40.91 1.28 1.84
N GLY A 29 -41.58 2.43 1.77
CA GLY A 29 -42.40 3.07 2.82
C GLY A 29 -43.60 2.29 3.40
N ALA A 30 -43.60 0.97 3.41
CA ALA A 30 -44.49 0.14 4.21
C ALA A 30 -43.98 0.03 5.65
N VAL A 31 -44.40 0.96 6.51
CA VAL A 31 -44.05 0.96 7.92
C VAL A 31 -44.98 0.00 8.68
N ASN A 32 -44.54 -1.25 8.85
CA ASN A 32 -45.21 -2.21 9.73
C ASN A 32 -44.56 -2.14 11.12
N TRP A 33 -45.20 -1.43 12.06
CA TRP A 33 -44.67 -1.10 13.39
C TRP A 33 -44.50 -2.30 14.35
N THR A 34 -44.83 -3.51 13.90
CA THR A 34 -44.75 -4.75 14.69
C THR A 34 -43.52 -5.62 14.39
N GLU A 35 -42.64 -5.19 13.49
CA GLU A 35 -41.38 -5.89 13.19
C GLU A 35 -40.15 -5.04 13.54
N THR A 36 -39.92 -4.78 14.83
CA THR A 36 -38.60 -4.37 15.33
C THR A 36 -37.62 -5.53 15.19
N LYS A 37 -37.13 -5.78 13.97
CA LYS A 37 -36.17 -6.86 13.69
C LYS A 37 -34.74 -6.45 14.03
N THR A 38 -33.98 -7.44 14.46
CA THR A 38 -32.62 -7.43 15.00
C THR A 38 -31.65 -6.53 14.23
N ILE A 39 -30.79 -5.81 14.96
CA ILE A 39 -29.70 -4.93 14.49
C ILE A 39 -28.91 -5.53 13.32
N SER A 40 -28.66 -6.84 13.36
CA SER A 40 -27.92 -7.59 12.35
C SER A 40 -28.52 -7.53 10.93
N LYS A 41 -29.86 -7.54 10.79
CA LYS A 41 -30.52 -7.50 9.47
C LYS A 41 -30.40 -6.13 8.81
N CYS A 42 -30.45 -5.08 9.61
CA CYS A 42 -30.29 -3.69 9.16
C CYS A 42 -28.89 -3.37 8.65
N PHE A 43 -27.89 -4.08 9.17
CA PHE A 43 -26.51 -3.97 8.71
C PHE A 43 -26.20 -4.82 7.49
N GLN A 44 -26.88 -5.96 7.35
CA GLN A 44 -26.63 -6.90 6.25
C GLN A 44 -27.34 -6.51 4.96
N ASP A 45 -28.46 -5.79 5.05
CA ASP A 45 -29.34 -5.57 3.91
C ASP A 45 -29.36 -4.08 3.53
N LYS A 46 -28.89 -3.76 2.31
CA LYS A 46 -28.78 -2.38 1.79
C LYS A 46 -30.13 -1.67 1.64
N ALA A 47 -31.23 -2.39 1.82
CA ALA A 47 -32.59 -1.88 1.76
C ALA A 47 -33.04 -1.14 3.02
N TYR A 48 -32.22 -1.11 4.09
CA TYR A 48 -32.58 -0.50 5.36
C TYR A 48 -31.68 0.70 5.67
N ASN A 49 -32.29 1.80 6.13
CA ASN A 49 -31.61 3.01 6.55
C ASN A 49 -31.77 3.21 8.07
N PHE A 50 -30.69 3.62 8.73
CA PHE A 50 -30.72 4.08 10.11
C PHE A 50 -31.19 5.53 10.17
N ILE A 51 -32.23 5.80 10.96
CA ILE A 51 -32.79 7.14 11.16
C ILE A 51 -32.70 7.48 12.64
N GLY A 52 -32.08 8.62 12.98
CA GLY A 52 -31.96 9.08 14.37
C GLY A 52 -30.77 9.99 14.65
N SER A 53 -30.85 10.78 15.73
CA SER A 53 -29.86 11.79 16.11
C SER A 53 -28.57 11.24 16.72
N GLN A 54 -28.51 9.93 16.98
CA GLN A 54 -27.33 9.24 17.55
C GLN A 54 -26.86 8.05 16.68
N CYS A 55 -27.27 7.99 15.42
CA CYS A 55 -26.97 6.84 14.54
C CYS A 55 -25.64 6.97 13.79
N ASP A 56 -24.94 8.10 13.88
CA ASP A 56 -23.64 8.30 13.22
C ASP A 56 -22.56 7.34 13.72
N SER A 57 -22.63 6.91 14.99
CA SER A 57 -21.72 5.91 15.56
C SER A 57 -22.07 4.46 15.16
N LEU A 58 -23.26 4.26 14.58
CA LEU A 58 -23.83 2.99 14.14
C LEU A 58 -23.76 2.83 12.61
N SER A 59 -23.77 3.92 11.85
CA SER A 59 -23.63 3.94 10.37
C SER A 59 -22.24 3.48 9.88
N THR A 60 -21.27 3.41 10.78
CA THR A 60 -19.97 2.80 10.51
C THR A 60 -20.09 1.27 10.48
N LYS A 61 -20.19 0.73 9.25
CA LYS A 61 -19.96 -0.64 8.78
C LYS A 61 -19.87 -1.74 9.86
N ALA A 62 -20.78 -2.71 9.78
CA ALA A 62 -20.90 -3.85 10.68
C ALA A 62 -19.55 -4.52 10.98
N TYR A 63 -19.34 -4.89 12.25
CA TYR A 63 -18.20 -5.70 12.66
C TYR A 63 -18.28 -7.08 12.00
N VAL A 64 -17.34 -7.37 11.10
CA VAL A 64 -17.18 -8.70 10.49
C VAL A 64 -15.97 -9.38 11.14
N PRO A 65 -16.18 -10.33 12.08
CA PRO A 65 -15.09 -10.92 12.85
C PRO A 65 -14.11 -11.73 11.99
N ASP A 66 -14.57 -12.25 10.84
CA ASP A 66 -13.81 -13.22 10.05
C ASP A 66 -12.75 -12.59 9.14
N VAL A 67 -12.88 -11.30 8.82
CA VAL A 67 -12.01 -10.61 7.84
C VAL A 67 -10.58 -10.49 8.35
N PHE A 68 -10.40 -10.24 9.64
CA PHE A 68 -9.07 -10.10 10.24
C PHE A 68 -8.29 -11.41 10.21
N PHE A 69 -8.91 -12.49 10.69
CA PHE A 69 -8.30 -13.82 10.68
C PHE A 69 -7.98 -14.28 9.25
N PHE A 70 -8.92 -14.08 8.32
CA PHE A 70 -8.73 -14.40 6.91
C PHE A 70 -7.58 -13.60 6.27
N SER A 71 -7.41 -12.31 6.63
CA SER A 71 -6.29 -11.48 6.16
C SER A 71 -4.93 -12.02 6.62
N ILE A 72 -4.84 -12.53 7.85
CA ILE A 72 -3.62 -13.18 8.38
C ILE A 72 -3.34 -14.47 7.61
N LEU A 73 -4.38 -15.28 7.36
CA LEU A 73 -4.23 -16.52 6.58
C LEU A 73 -3.74 -16.23 5.15
N LEU A 74 -4.32 -15.24 4.46
CA LEU A 74 -3.88 -14.83 3.12
C LEU A 74 -2.44 -14.32 3.13
N PHE A 75 -2.05 -13.53 4.14
CA PHE A 75 -0.67 -13.05 4.29
C PHE A 75 0.31 -14.22 4.48
N ALA A 76 0.04 -15.11 5.43
CA ALA A 76 0.89 -16.27 5.71
C ALA A 76 0.97 -17.22 4.52
N SER A 77 -0.16 -17.48 3.85
CA SER A 77 -0.24 -18.30 2.63
C SER A 77 0.58 -17.70 1.50
N THR A 78 0.45 -16.40 1.23
CA THR A 78 1.21 -15.72 0.17
C THR A 78 2.71 -15.76 0.46
N PHE A 79 3.12 -15.50 1.69
CA PHE A 79 4.52 -15.55 2.09
C PHE A 79 5.10 -16.97 1.96
N MET A 80 4.42 -17.99 2.50
CA MET A 80 4.87 -19.38 2.42
C MET A 80 4.93 -19.87 0.97
N LEU A 81 3.94 -19.53 0.16
CA LEU A 81 3.91 -19.94 -1.24
C LEU A 81 5.01 -19.23 -2.05
N ALA A 82 5.22 -17.92 -1.84
CA ALA A 82 6.32 -17.19 -2.46
C ALA A 82 7.69 -17.74 -2.04
N TYR A 83 7.88 -18.04 -0.76
CA TYR A 83 9.11 -18.61 -0.22
C TYR A 83 9.39 -20.01 -0.79
N THR A 84 8.39 -20.89 -0.83
CA THR A 84 8.53 -22.24 -1.39
C THR A 84 8.79 -22.21 -2.90
N LEU A 85 8.09 -21.37 -3.68
CA LEU A 85 8.34 -21.18 -5.11
C LEU A 85 9.72 -20.58 -5.38
N LYS A 86 10.21 -19.68 -4.51
CA LYS A 86 11.57 -19.14 -4.64
C LYS A 86 12.61 -20.22 -4.37
N ASN A 87 12.43 -21.00 -3.31
CA ASN A 87 13.31 -22.12 -2.94
C ASN A 87 13.21 -23.33 -3.86
N PHE A 88 12.14 -23.41 -4.67
CA PHE A 88 12.01 -24.42 -5.71
C PHE A 88 13.21 -24.38 -6.68
N LYS A 89 13.89 -23.23 -6.81
CA LYS A 89 15.14 -23.07 -7.54
C LYS A 89 16.28 -23.97 -7.07
N PHE A 90 16.28 -24.44 -5.83
CA PHE A 90 17.33 -25.33 -5.30
C PHE A 90 16.88 -26.78 -5.20
N SER A 91 15.61 -27.06 -5.50
CA SER A 91 15.05 -28.39 -5.48
C SER A 91 15.66 -29.28 -6.58
N ARG A 92 15.72 -30.59 -6.31
CA ARG A 92 16.17 -31.63 -7.25
C ARG A 92 15.09 -32.06 -8.24
N PHE A 93 13.85 -31.61 -8.04
CA PHE A 93 12.72 -31.95 -8.89
C PHE A 93 12.63 -30.99 -10.09
N LEU A 94 12.40 -31.52 -11.29
CA LEU A 94 12.28 -30.84 -12.61
C LEU A 94 13.60 -30.38 -13.29
N SER A 95 13.51 -30.19 -14.61
CA SER A 95 14.60 -29.68 -15.45
C SER A 95 14.98 -28.24 -15.09
N MET A 96 16.28 -27.91 -15.18
CA MET A 96 16.88 -26.64 -14.76
C MET A 96 16.17 -25.41 -15.35
N GLY A 97 15.81 -25.45 -16.64
CA GLY A 97 15.17 -24.32 -17.33
C GLY A 97 13.72 -24.06 -16.92
N ILE A 98 12.99 -25.09 -16.46
CA ILE A 98 11.62 -24.91 -15.93
C ILE A 98 11.71 -24.35 -14.51
N ARG A 99 12.62 -24.92 -13.70
CA ARG A 99 12.84 -24.53 -12.31
C ARG A 99 13.26 -23.06 -12.16
N SER A 100 14.14 -22.55 -13.03
CA SER A 100 14.52 -21.12 -13.00
C SER A 100 13.32 -20.23 -13.31
N ARG A 101 12.60 -20.49 -14.41
CA ARG A 101 11.43 -19.70 -14.81
C ARG A 101 10.35 -19.66 -13.71
N VAL A 102 10.07 -20.80 -13.08
CA VAL A 102 9.10 -20.87 -11.97
C VAL A 102 9.53 -20.04 -10.76
N SER A 103 10.82 -20.07 -10.39
CA SER A 103 11.34 -19.28 -9.27
C SER A 103 11.43 -17.78 -9.56
N ASP A 104 11.68 -17.40 -10.81
CA ASP A 104 11.76 -16.00 -11.23
C ASP A 104 10.38 -15.33 -11.21
N PHE A 105 9.32 -16.05 -11.62
CA PHE A 105 7.93 -15.60 -11.52
C PHE A 105 7.24 -15.97 -10.20
N GLY A 106 7.92 -16.62 -9.26
CA GLY A 106 7.32 -17.25 -8.09
C GLY A 106 6.51 -16.30 -7.20
N VAL A 107 7.02 -15.09 -6.95
CA VAL A 107 6.31 -14.07 -6.14
C VAL A 107 5.02 -13.62 -6.84
N VAL A 108 5.08 -13.40 -8.16
CA VAL A 108 3.91 -12.97 -8.95
C VAL A 108 2.86 -14.09 -8.99
N LEU A 109 3.28 -15.33 -9.23
CA LEU A 109 2.39 -16.50 -9.21
C LEU A 109 1.72 -16.67 -7.83
N ALA A 110 2.46 -16.44 -6.75
CA ALA A 110 1.94 -16.50 -5.39
C ALA A 110 0.82 -15.48 -5.12
N ILE A 111 1.00 -14.26 -5.60
CA ILE A 111 -0.02 -13.21 -5.51
C ILE A 111 -1.25 -13.62 -6.31
N PHE A 112 -1.09 -14.12 -7.54
CA PHE A 112 -2.23 -14.56 -8.37
C PHE A 112 -3.04 -15.68 -7.72
N ILE A 113 -2.40 -16.71 -7.18
CA ILE A 113 -3.08 -17.84 -6.53
C ILE A 113 -3.87 -17.37 -5.30
N ASN A 114 -3.28 -16.51 -4.45
CA ASN A 114 -3.96 -16.03 -3.26
C ASN A 114 -5.08 -15.01 -3.57
N VAL A 115 -4.93 -14.18 -4.60
CA VAL A 115 -6.00 -13.30 -5.08
C VAL A 115 -7.16 -14.11 -5.64
N PHE A 116 -6.88 -15.19 -6.38
CA PHE A 116 -7.91 -16.11 -6.85
C PHE A 116 -8.65 -16.79 -5.68
N PHE A 117 -7.92 -17.20 -4.65
CA PHE A 117 -8.51 -17.77 -3.43
C PHE A 117 -9.37 -16.76 -2.66
N ASP A 118 -8.93 -15.51 -2.52
CA ASP A 118 -9.73 -14.41 -1.95
C ASP A 118 -11.04 -14.21 -2.74
N TYR A 119 -10.96 -14.25 -4.08
CA TYR A 119 -12.13 -14.16 -4.95
C TYR A 119 -13.12 -15.30 -4.75
N LEU A 120 -12.64 -16.55 -4.58
CA LEU A 120 -13.50 -17.71 -4.33
C LEU A 120 -14.20 -17.65 -2.97
N MET A 121 -13.54 -17.10 -1.94
CA MET A 121 -14.11 -16.97 -0.60
C MET A 121 -15.11 -15.82 -0.49
N GLY A 122 -15.03 -14.81 -1.37
CA GLY A 122 -16.03 -13.74 -1.46
C GLY A 122 -16.13 -12.84 -0.23
N LEU A 123 -15.08 -12.80 0.62
CA LEU A 123 -15.03 -11.95 1.81
C LEU A 123 -14.60 -10.52 1.46
N ASP A 124 -15.15 -9.54 2.18
CA ASP A 124 -14.84 -8.10 2.04
C ASP A 124 -13.48 -7.74 2.66
N THR A 125 -12.40 -8.34 2.14
CA THR A 125 -11.02 -8.02 2.56
C THR A 125 -10.63 -6.59 2.14
N PRO A 126 -9.73 -5.91 2.90
CA PRO A 126 -9.26 -4.60 2.53
C PRO A 126 -8.40 -4.66 1.26
N LYS A 127 -8.95 -4.15 0.15
CA LYS A 127 -8.32 -4.16 -1.17
C LYS A 127 -7.66 -2.81 -1.50
N LEU A 128 -6.72 -2.83 -2.43
CA LEU A 128 -6.04 -1.62 -2.91
C LEU A 128 -7.07 -0.68 -3.55
N SER A 129 -7.30 0.47 -2.90
CA SER A 129 -8.17 1.52 -3.42
C SER A 129 -7.35 2.47 -4.29
N VAL A 130 -7.56 2.40 -5.60
CA VAL A 130 -6.94 3.33 -6.56
C VAL A 130 -8.00 4.34 -7.01
N PRO A 131 -7.77 5.66 -6.84
CA PRO A 131 -8.70 6.67 -7.32
C PRO A 131 -8.78 6.60 -8.85
N LYS A 132 -9.99 6.71 -9.41
CA LYS A 132 -10.21 6.64 -10.87
C LYS A 132 -9.65 7.84 -11.62
N ASN A 133 -9.54 8.98 -10.94
CA ASN A 133 -9.07 10.24 -11.52
C ASN A 133 -7.81 10.70 -10.78
N PHE A 134 -6.82 11.17 -11.52
CA PHE A 134 -5.69 11.89 -10.94
C PHE A 134 -6.20 13.25 -10.44
N ALA A 135 -6.24 13.42 -9.12
CA ALA A 135 -6.65 14.64 -8.48
C ALA A 135 -5.57 15.12 -7.52
N THR A 136 -5.51 16.44 -7.33
CA THR A 136 -4.68 17.04 -6.29
C THR A 136 -5.22 16.67 -4.91
N THR A 137 -4.34 16.63 -3.89
CA THR A 137 -4.69 16.27 -2.50
C THR A 137 -5.84 17.09 -1.92
N LYS A 138 -6.07 18.31 -2.42
CA LYS A 138 -7.18 19.19 -2.04
C LYS A 138 -8.03 19.54 -3.27
N PRO A 139 -9.37 19.51 -3.18
CA PRO A 139 -10.24 19.99 -4.25
C PRO A 139 -9.99 21.49 -4.51
N GLY A 140 -9.79 21.87 -5.77
CA GLY A 140 -9.55 23.26 -6.18
C GLY A 140 -8.10 23.75 -6.08
N ARG A 141 -7.13 22.86 -5.75
CA ARG A 141 -5.69 23.19 -5.82
C ARG A 141 -5.20 23.00 -7.26
N GLY A 142 -4.50 23.99 -7.82
CA GLY A 142 -3.75 23.82 -9.07
C GLY A 142 -2.52 22.91 -8.91
N TRP A 143 -1.98 22.39 -10.01
CA TRP A 143 -0.79 21.54 -9.98
C TRP A 143 0.49 22.32 -9.65
N ILE A 144 0.59 23.58 -10.10
CA ILE A 144 1.75 24.45 -9.82
C ILE A 144 1.46 25.24 -8.54
N ILE A 145 2.43 25.25 -7.63
CA ILE A 145 2.34 26.03 -6.40
C ILE A 145 3.01 27.37 -6.60
N ASN A 146 2.29 28.44 -6.29
CA ASN A 146 2.86 29.77 -6.27
C ASN A 146 3.86 29.87 -5.10
N PRO A 147 5.16 30.15 -5.36
CA PRO A 147 6.17 30.23 -4.31
C PRO A 147 5.92 31.39 -3.34
N PHE A 148 5.32 32.47 -3.84
CA PHE A 148 4.94 33.66 -3.08
C PHE A 148 3.45 33.63 -2.71
N GLY A 149 3.03 32.58 -2.00
CA GLY A 149 1.66 32.44 -1.50
C GLY A 149 1.31 33.41 -0.36
N LYS A 150 0.16 33.18 0.29
CA LYS A 150 -0.33 33.96 1.46
C LYS A 150 0.49 33.80 2.75
N ASN A 151 1.68 33.19 2.67
CA ASN A 151 2.49 32.86 3.84
C ASN A 151 3.28 34.10 4.31
N PRO A 152 3.37 34.36 5.62
CA PRO A 152 4.24 35.40 6.15
C PRO A 152 5.71 35.24 5.70
N PRO A 153 6.45 36.35 5.47
CA PRO A 153 7.79 36.31 4.89
C PRO A 153 8.84 35.65 5.80
N TYR A 154 8.62 35.59 7.11
CA TYR A 154 9.53 34.91 8.04
C TYR A 154 9.63 33.39 7.79
N ILE A 155 8.61 32.79 7.15
CA ILE A 155 8.57 31.35 6.88
C ILE A 155 9.65 30.95 5.88
N TRP A 156 10.06 31.83 4.96
CA TRP A 156 11.12 31.53 4.00
C TRP A 156 12.47 31.33 4.69
N PHE A 157 12.78 32.16 5.69
CA PHE A 157 14.00 32.00 6.49
C PHE A 157 13.91 30.80 7.43
N ALA A 158 12.74 30.57 8.04
CA ALA A 158 12.51 29.40 8.88
C ALA A 158 12.62 28.08 8.11
N ALA A 159 12.29 28.07 6.81
CA ALA A 159 12.36 26.89 5.95
C ALA A 159 13.79 26.45 5.60
N ILE A 160 14.80 27.31 5.78
CA ILE A 160 16.21 26.97 5.52
C ILE A 160 16.68 25.83 6.43
N LEU A 161 16.29 25.86 7.70
CA LEU A 161 16.69 24.84 8.68
C LEU A 161 16.19 23.43 8.30
N PRO A 162 14.88 23.18 8.08
CA PRO A 162 14.39 21.87 7.65
C PRO A 162 14.90 21.49 6.25
N ALA A 163 15.10 22.46 5.34
CA ALA A 163 15.66 22.17 4.02
C ALA A 163 17.11 21.65 4.11
N LEU A 164 17.93 22.22 5.01
CA LEU A 164 19.29 21.75 5.27
C LEU A 164 19.27 20.30 5.80
N LEU A 165 18.45 20.02 6.82
CA LEU A 165 18.31 18.67 7.37
C LEU A 165 17.87 17.66 6.30
N ALA A 166 16.89 18.02 5.47
CA ALA A 166 16.39 17.13 4.42
C ALA A 166 17.43 16.91 3.31
N THR A 167 18.21 17.93 2.96
CA THR A 167 19.33 17.78 2.01
C THR A 167 20.36 16.78 2.50
N ILE A 168 20.71 16.83 3.79
CA ILE A 168 21.64 15.86 4.40
C ILE A 168 21.06 14.45 4.36
N LEU A 169 19.78 14.28 4.71
CA LEU A 169 19.12 12.97 4.70
C LEU A 169 19.12 12.34 3.30
N ILE A 170 18.73 13.13 2.29
CA ILE A 170 18.70 12.67 0.89
C ILE A 170 20.10 12.33 0.40
N PHE A 171 21.10 13.14 0.73
CA PHE A 171 22.48 12.86 0.35
C PHE A 171 22.99 11.55 0.99
N MET A 172 22.74 11.34 2.29
CA MET A 172 23.16 10.12 2.98
C MET A 172 22.47 8.87 2.41
N ASP A 173 21.15 8.93 2.19
CA ASP A 173 20.40 7.83 1.61
C ASP A 173 20.88 7.50 0.19
N GLN A 174 21.12 8.52 -0.65
CA GLN A 174 21.61 8.31 -2.01
C GLN A 174 22.99 7.65 -2.02
N GLN A 175 23.92 8.13 -1.18
CA GLN A 175 25.28 7.61 -1.14
C GLN A 175 25.35 6.19 -0.61
N ILE A 176 24.61 5.87 0.47
CA ILE A 176 24.54 4.51 1.01
C ILE A 176 23.95 3.56 -0.03
N THR A 177 22.84 3.96 -0.65
CA THR A 177 22.15 3.14 -1.67
C THR A 177 23.05 2.89 -2.88
N ALA A 178 23.70 3.94 -3.39
CA ALA A 178 24.59 3.83 -4.53
C ALA A 178 25.80 2.94 -4.25
N VAL A 179 26.40 3.01 -3.05
CA VAL A 179 27.53 2.15 -2.68
C VAL A 179 27.13 0.68 -2.59
N ILE A 180 25.95 0.38 -2.03
CA ILE A 180 25.47 -1.01 -1.91
C ILE A 180 25.20 -1.62 -3.28
N ILE A 181 24.57 -0.86 -4.18
CA ILE A 181 24.26 -1.32 -5.55
C ILE A 181 25.54 -1.52 -6.36
N ASN A 182 26.49 -0.58 -6.26
CA ASN A 182 27.75 -0.60 -7.00
C ASN A 182 28.83 -1.48 -6.36
N ARG A 183 28.47 -2.33 -5.39
CA ARG A 183 29.42 -3.28 -4.79
C ARG A 183 30.02 -4.18 -5.87
N LYS A 184 31.35 -4.35 -5.85
CA LYS A 184 32.12 -5.14 -6.85
C LYS A 184 31.58 -6.57 -7.03
N GLU A 185 30.99 -7.13 -5.97
CA GLU A 185 30.36 -8.46 -5.99
C GLU A 185 29.20 -8.58 -6.99
N ASN A 186 28.52 -7.47 -7.31
CA ASN A 186 27.42 -7.46 -8.27
C ASN A 186 27.89 -7.50 -9.74
N LYS A 187 29.21 -7.35 -10.00
CA LYS A 187 29.84 -7.46 -11.34
C LYS A 187 29.10 -6.67 -12.44
N LEU A 188 28.73 -5.42 -12.16
CA LEU A 188 28.03 -4.56 -13.11
C LEU A 188 28.91 -4.24 -14.33
N LYS A 189 28.35 -4.32 -15.54
CA LYS A 189 29.08 -4.07 -16.82
C LYS A 189 29.33 -2.58 -17.09
N LYS A 190 28.53 -1.68 -16.52
CA LYS A 190 28.66 -0.23 -16.69
C LYS A 190 29.36 0.37 -15.47
N GLY A 191 30.15 1.42 -15.71
CA GLY A 191 30.83 2.16 -14.64
C GLY A 191 29.87 2.89 -13.69
N CYS A 192 30.39 3.36 -12.56
CA CYS A 192 29.58 4.05 -11.56
C CYS A 192 29.34 5.52 -11.91
N GLY A 193 28.13 6.03 -11.62
CA GLY A 193 27.72 7.40 -11.85
C GLY A 193 27.24 8.14 -10.60
N TYR A 194 28.00 8.13 -9.49
CA TYR A 194 27.59 8.77 -8.22
C TYR A 194 27.15 10.24 -8.36
N HIS A 195 27.93 11.04 -9.10
CA HIS A 195 27.62 12.47 -9.29
C HIS A 195 26.40 12.68 -10.19
N LEU A 196 26.26 11.86 -11.24
CA LEU A 196 25.14 11.95 -12.18
C LEU A 196 23.83 11.60 -11.47
N ASP A 197 23.87 10.59 -10.60
CA ASP A 197 22.74 10.13 -9.79
C ASP A 197 22.25 11.24 -8.84
N LEU A 198 23.18 11.90 -8.14
CA LEU A 198 22.86 13.05 -7.28
C LEU A 198 22.26 14.22 -8.08
N LEU A 199 22.76 14.48 -9.29
CA LEU A 199 22.25 15.54 -10.16
C LEU A 199 20.81 15.26 -10.60
N ILE A 200 20.51 14.02 -11.00
CA ILE A 200 19.15 13.60 -11.39
C ILE A 200 18.17 13.73 -10.22
N VAL A 201 18.55 13.25 -9.03
CA VAL A 201 17.73 13.36 -7.82
C VAL A 201 17.43 14.82 -7.49
N THR A 202 18.42 15.71 -7.59
CA THR A 202 18.24 17.14 -7.35
C THR A 202 17.24 17.76 -8.33
N ILE A 203 17.34 17.43 -9.63
CA ILE A 203 16.39 17.90 -10.65
C ILE A 203 14.97 17.41 -10.34
N CYS A 204 14.81 16.14 -9.95
CA CYS A 204 13.50 15.59 -9.55
C CYS A 204 12.91 16.30 -8.32
N ILE A 205 13.73 16.64 -7.32
CA ILE A 205 13.29 17.40 -6.14
C ILE A 205 12.79 18.78 -6.54
N VAL A 206 13.49 19.50 -7.41
CA VAL A 206 13.06 20.82 -7.89
C VAL A 206 11.71 20.73 -8.60
N ILE A 207 11.55 19.78 -9.53
CA ILE A 207 10.29 19.56 -10.26
C ILE A 207 9.15 19.21 -9.29
N ASN A 208 9.38 18.25 -8.38
CA ASN A 208 8.39 17.84 -7.40
C ASN A 208 8.06 18.95 -6.40
N SER A 209 9.00 19.83 -6.07
CA SER A 209 8.77 20.98 -5.22
C SER A 209 7.88 22.03 -5.88
N ILE A 210 8.04 22.28 -7.19
CA ILE A 210 7.19 23.19 -7.96
C ILE A 210 5.76 22.64 -8.07
N LEU A 211 5.63 21.32 -8.26
CA LEU A 211 4.34 20.63 -8.32
C LEU A 211 3.74 20.32 -6.94
N GLY A 212 4.55 20.42 -5.88
CA GLY A 212 4.29 19.94 -4.50
C GLY A 212 3.80 18.53 -4.45
N LEU A 213 4.52 17.67 -5.17
CA LEU A 213 4.52 16.23 -5.05
C LEU A 213 5.53 15.83 -3.97
N PRO A 214 5.34 14.68 -3.30
CA PRO A 214 6.33 14.16 -2.36
C PRO A 214 7.69 13.95 -3.05
N TRP A 215 8.76 14.17 -2.31
CA TRP A 215 10.12 13.90 -2.80
C TRP A 215 10.37 12.41 -2.87
N PHE A 216 11.11 11.98 -3.89
CA PHE A 216 11.52 10.59 -4.06
C PHE A 216 12.99 10.45 -3.68
N VAL A 217 13.29 9.39 -2.94
CA VAL A 217 14.63 8.98 -2.55
C VAL A 217 14.89 7.57 -3.08
N ALA A 218 16.16 7.22 -3.30
CA ALA A 218 16.54 5.87 -3.72
C ALA A 218 16.12 4.83 -2.67
N ALA A 219 15.52 3.73 -3.13
CA ALA A 219 14.99 2.68 -2.27
C ALA A 219 15.93 1.46 -2.24
N THR A 220 16.80 1.38 -1.24
CA THR A 220 17.87 0.37 -1.13
C THR A 220 17.40 -1.07 -1.35
N VAL A 221 16.39 -1.52 -0.60
CA VAL A 221 15.93 -2.92 -0.65
C VAL A 221 15.33 -3.26 -2.01
N LEU A 222 14.54 -2.34 -2.59
CA LEU A 222 13.92 -2.53 -3.90
C LEU A 222 14.98 -2.57 -4.99
N SER A 223 15.93 -1.64 -4.97
CA SER A 223 17.02 -1.59 -5.94
C SER A 223 17.90 -2.83 -5.90
N ILE A 224 18.21 -3.36 -4.71
CA ILE A 224 18.96 -4.62 -4.56
C ILE A 224 18.16 -5.78 -5.14
N ASN A 225 16.88 -5.91 -4.79
CA ASN A 225 16.02 -6.97 -5.34
C ASN A 225 15.91 -6.89 -6.86
N HIS A 226 15.85 -5.67 -7.42
CA HIS A 226 15.84 -5.45 -8.86
C HIS A 226 17.17 -5.88 -9.52
N VAL A 227 18.32 -5.57 -8.90
CA VAL A 227 19.63 -6.04 -9.38
C VAL A 227 19.73 -7.56 -9.33
N ILE A 228 19.22 -8.19 -8.26
CA ILE A 228 19.19 -9.65 -8.12
C ILE A 228 18.29 -10.27 -9.20
N ALA A 229 17.15 -9.67 -9.52
CA ALA A 229 16.24 -10.15 -10.56
C ALA A 229 16.84 -10.06 -11.98
N LEU A 230 17.74 -9.12 -12.23
CA LEU A 230 18.45 -8.97 -13.50
C LEU A 230 19.76 -9.76 -13.58
N LYS A 231 20.15 -10.42 -12.50
CA LYS A 231 21.39 -11.20 -12.45
C LYS A 231 21.21 -12.48 -13.28
N LEU A 232 22.02 -12.62 -14.32
CA LEU A 232 22.16 -13.87 -15.05
C LEU A 232 23.11 -14.79 -14.29
N GLU A 233 22.63 -15.98 -13.96
CA GLU A 233 23.46 -17.08 -13.48
C GLU A 233 23.86 -17.96 -14.67
N SER A 234 25.07 -18.53 -14.66
CA SER A 234 25.53 -19.41 -15.73
C SER A 234 24.67 -20.68 -15.78
N GLU A 235 24.20 -21.03 -16.98
CA GLU A 235 23.39 -22.23 -17.23
C GLU A 235 24.20 -23.53 -17.02
N THR A 236 25.53 -23.45 -16.98
CA THR A 236 26.42 -24.57 -16.71
C THR A 236 26.79 -24.59 -15.24
N ALA A 237 26.11 -25.43 -14.46
CA ALA A 237 26.67 -25.90 -13.20
C ALA A 237 27.80 -26.88 -13.55
N ALA A 238 29.03 -26.38 -13.67
CA ALA A 238 30.19 -27.26 -13.60
C ALA A 238 30.19 -27.90 -12.19
N PRO A 239 30.34 -29.24 -12.09
CA PRO A 239 30.34 -29.94 -10.81
C PRO A 239 31.50 -29.50 -9.90
#